data_AF-A0A1F6EZP2-F1
#
_entry.id   AF-A0A1F6EZP2-F1
#
_cell.length_a   1.000
_cell.length_b   1.000
_cell.length_c   1.000
_cell.angle_alpha   90.00
_cell.angle_beta   90.00
_cell.angle_gamma   90.00
#
_symmetry.space_group_name_H-M   'P 1'
#
loop_
_entity.id
_entity.type
_entity.pdbx_description
1 polymer ?
#
loop_
_entity_poly.entity_id
_entity_poly.type
_entity_poly.pdbx_seq_one_letter_code
_entity_poly.pdbx_strand_id
1 'polypeptide(L)'
;MDIPEPKASSQVLNEAQIFELAELILRIENHYGFPCDIEWAYEAEHFYITQSRPITTLTIKKSAKRKLELYGYRDFTLALLQMGLEAESGPLPYLDNAILTRPYFVGERKNGVTALFIDNAQVEWQKEEILKRIEDDNDYIRKIIQKFEKDYLRNKEILEAGMALPREAFSKFVEDMAVVWREAIGWWWAIEILEQKNIHPEFVAEIMAVRKRTEKFAPAIDGVARATIFDY
;
A
#
# COMPACT_ATOMS: atom_id res chain seq x y z
N MET A 1 9.26 -22.18 -35.99
CA MET A 1 10.72 -22.15 -35.80
C MET A 1 10.95 -22.16 -34.31
N ASP A 2 11.67 -23.15 -33.79
CA ASP A 2 12.03 -23.18 -32.38
C ASP A 2 13.27 -22.30 -32.17
N ILE A 3 13.18 -21.33 -31.27
CA ILE A 3 14.32 -20.51 -30.85
C ILE A 3 15.08 -21.34 -29.81
N PRO A 4 16.37 -21.65 -30.02
CA PRO A 4 17.13 -22.45 -29.06
C PRO A 4 17.39 -21.70 -27.76
N GLU A 5 17.38 -22.42 -26.63
CA GLU A 5 17.88 -21.91 -25.36
C GLU A 5 19.37 -21.56 -25.47
N PRO A 6 19.85 -20.48 -24.79
CA PRO A 6 19.14 -19.61 -23.86
C PRO A 6 18.43 -18.41 -24.53
N LYS A 7 18.44 -18.31 -25.87
CA LYS A 7 17.87 -17.13 -26.54
C LYS A 7 16.36 -17.00 -26.36
N ALA A 8 15.65 -18.13 -26.30
CA ALA A 8 14.21 -18.15 -26.06
C ALA A 8 13.83 -17.54 -24.70
N SER A 9 14.67 -17.74 -23.68
CA SER A 9 14.46 -17.23 -22.32
C SER A 9 15.18 -15.90 -22.04
N SER A 10 15.98 -15.40 -22.98
CA SER A 10 16.70 -14.15 -22.81
C SER A 10 15.79 -12.92 -22.93
N GLN A 11 16.10 -11.90 -22.14
CA GLN A 11 15.41 -10.62 -22.21
C GLN A 11 15.64 -9.95 -23.57
N VAL A 12 14.57 -9.58 -24.27
CA VAL A 12 14.62 -9.04 -25.64
C VAL A 12 15.18 -7.63 -25.69
N LEU A 13 14.86 -6.80 -24.69
CA LEU A 13 15.30 -5.41 -24.56
C LEU A 13 16.16 -5.25 -23.31
N ASN A 14 17.24 -4.48 -23.37
CA ASN A 14 17.96 -4.09 -22.16
C ASN A 14 17.21 -3.00 -21.37
N GLU A 15 17.69 -2.67 -20.18
CA GLU A 15 17.05 -1.70 -19.30
C GLU A 15 16.92 -0.29 -19.93
N ALA A 16 17.97 0.19 -20.62
CA ALA A 16 17.92 1.50 -21.28
C ALA A 16 16.88 1.54 -22.41
N GLN A 17 16.78 0.47 -23.19
CA GLN A 17 15.76 0.32 -24.25
C GLN A 17 14.34 0.26 -23.68
N ILE A 18 14.15 -0.39 -22.52
CA ILE A 18 12.85 -0.42 -21.83
C ILE A 18 12.44 1.00 -21.42
N PHE A 19 13.35 1.79 -20.85
CA PHE A 19 13.07 3.17 -20.48
C PHE A 19 12.76 4.05 -21.69
N GLU A 20 13.54 3.93 -22.77
CA GLU A 20 13.29 4.66 -24.02
C GLU A 20 11.91 4.36 -24.62
N LEU A 21 11.55 3.07 -24.71
CA LEU A 21 10.25 2.66 -25.23
C LEU A 21 9.11 3.12 -24.31
N ALA A 22 9.27 3.04 -23.00
CA ALA A 22 8.27 3.50 -22.04
C ALA A 22 8.02 5.02 -22.15
N GLU A 23 9.07 5.83 -22.31
CA GLU A 23 8.92 7.26 -22.54
C GLU A 23 8.19 7.57 -23.85
N LEU A 24 8.47 6.82 -24.92
CA LEU A 24 7.77 6.95 -26.20
C LEU A 24 6.28 6.62 -26.06
N ILE A 25 5.95 5.52 -25.37
CA ILE A 25 4.57 5.12 -25.06
C ILE A 25 3.85 6.22 -24.27
N LEU A 26 4.47 6.72 -23.18
CA LEU A 26 3.88 7.79 -22.35
C LEU A 26 3.62 9.07 -23.15
N ARG A 27 4.51 9.44 -24.07
CA ARG A 27 4.31 10.59 -24.96
C ARG A 27 3.11 10.39 -25.88
N ILE A 28 2.91 9.19 -26.42
CA ILE A 28 1.77 8.85 -27.28
C ILE A 28 0.47 8.91 -26.49
N GLU A 29 0.42 8.28 -25.31
CA GLU A 29 -0.77 8.29 -24.45
C GLU A 29 -1.12 9.70 -23.98
N ASN A 30 -0.11 10.52 -23.64
CA ASN A 30 -0.33 11.93 -23.27
C ASN A 30 -0.82 12.78 -24.46
N HIS A 31 -0.38 12.47 -25.68
CA HIS A 31 -0.88 13.13 -26.89
C HIS A 31 -2.36 12.82 -27.15
N TYR A 32 -2.76 11.55 -27.00
CA TYR A 32 -4.14 11.12 -27.25
C TYR A 32 -5.09 11.34 -26.06
N GLY A 33 -4.57 11.40 -24.84
CA GLY A 33 -5.34 11.59 -23.61
C GLY A 33 -6.05 10.32 -23.10
N PHE A 34 -5.64 9.13 -23.58
CA PHE A 34 -6.17 7.84 -23.15
C PHE A 34 -5.11 6.73 -23.31
N PRO A 35 -5.23 5.60 -22.58
CA PRO A 35 -4.30 4.48 -22.74
C PRO A 35 -4.36 3.86 -24.13
N CYS A 36 -3.20 3.45 -24.64
CA CYS A 36 -3.05 2.91 -26.00
C CYS A 36 -2.47 1.50 -26.00
N ASP A 37 -3.00 0.65 -26.87
CA ASP A 37 -2.37 -0.59 -27.31
C ASP A 37 -1.44 -0.24 -28.48
N ILE A 38 -0.14 -0.47 -28.30
CA ILE A 38 0.93 0.03 -29.16
C ILE A 38 1.74 -1.15 -29.70
N GLU A 39 1.80 -1.25 -31.03
CA GLU A 39 2.72 -2.15 -31.71
C GLU A 39 3.99 -1.38 -32.10
N TRP A 40 5.13 -2.02 -31.92
CA TRP A 40 6.44 -1.42 -32.15
C TRP A 40 7.42 -2.41 -32.80
N ALA A 41 8.44 -1.86 -33.44
CA ALA A 41 9.59 -2.57 -33.96
C ALA A 41 10.87 -1.86 -33.53
N TYR A 42 11.97 -2.60 -33.39
CA TYR A 42 13.28 -2.05 -33.08
C TYR A 42 14.26 -2.46 -34.17
N GLU A 43 14.81 -1.49 -34.89
CA GLU A 43 15.71 -1.71 -36.02
C GLU A 43 16.73 -0.57 -36.08
N ALA A 44 17.98 -0.89 -36.44
CA ALA A 44 19.06 0.09 -36.56
C ALA A 44 19.17 1.06 -35.36
N GLU A 45 19.05 0.54 -34.14
CA GLU A 45 19.12 1.29 -32.88
C GLU A 45 17.99 2.31 -32.66
N HIS A 46 16.85 2.15 -33.33
CA HIS A 46 15.69 3.03 -33.17
C HIS A 46 14.40 2.24 -32.96
N PHE A 47 13.52 2.75 -32.10
CA PHE A 47 12.13 2.29 -32.01
C PHE A 47 11.24 2.94 -33.07
N TYR A 48 10.40 2.11 -33.68
CA TYR A 48 9.37 2.51 -34.63
C TYR A 48 8.02 2.07 -34.10
N ILE A 49 7.03 2.97 -34.15
CA ILE A 49 5.65 2.63 -33.82
C ILE A 49 4.94 2.23 -35.10
N THR A 50 4.47 0.98 -35.16
CA THR A 50 3.77 0.44 -36.33
C THR A 50 2.27 0.63 -36.22
N GLN A 51 1.72 0.61 -35.00
CA GLN A 51 0.31 0.87 -34.72
C GLN A 51 0.12 1.50 -33.34
N SER A 52 -0.91 2.34 -33.21
CA SER A 52 -1.44 2.79 -31.92
C SER A 52 -2.98 2.79 -31.98
N ARG A 53 -3.64 2.12 -31.03
CA ARG A 53 -5.11 2.09 -30.92
C ARG A 53 -5.57 2.28 -29.47
N PRO A 54 -6.72 2.94 -29.23
CA PRO A 54 -7.25 3.09 -27.87
C PRO A 54 -7.55 1.73 -27.24
N ILE A 55 -7.21 1.56 -25.96
CA ILE A 55 -7.70 0.43 -25.17
C ILE A 55 -9.12 0.75 -24.69
N THR A 56 -10.12 0.10 -25.26
CA THR A 56 -11.54 0.35 -24.96
C THR A 56 -12.11 -0.54 -23.85
N THR A 57 -11.37 -1.56 -23.42
CA THR A 57 -11.76 -2.49 -22.36
C THR A 57 -11.44 -1.98 -20.96
N LEU A 58 -10.61 -0.93 -20.84
CA LEU A 58 -10.32 -0.29 -19.57
C LEU A 58 -11.51 0.57 -19.15
N THR A 59 -12.33 0.06 -18.23
CA THR A 59 -13.23 0.88 -17.41
C THR A 59 -12.39 1.68 -16.43
N ILE A 60 -11.78 2.76 -16.88
CA ILE A 60 -11.27 3.78 -15.97
C ILE A 60 -12.51 4.40 -15.33
N LYS A 61 -12.89 3.93 -14.13
CA LYS A 61 -13.76 4.73 -13.26
C LYS A 61 -13.06 6.07 -13.13
N LYS A 62 -13.57 7.13 -13.80
CA LYS A 62 -13.06 8.50 -13.62
C LYS A 62 -12.92 8.70 -12.13
N SER A 63 -11.68 8.81 -11.64
CA SER A 63 -11.46 9.08 -10.23
C SER A 63 -12.22 10.36 -9.94
N ALA A 64 -13.23 10.31 -9.07
CA ALA A 64 -13.84 11.52 -8.55
C ALA A 64 -12.69 12.43 -8.07
N LYS A 65 -12.80 13.75 -8.25
CA LYS A 65 -11.81 14.67 -7.66
C LYS A 65 -11.66 14.30 -6.19
N ARG A 66 -10.46 13.86 -5.80
CA ARG A 66 -10.19 13.45 -4.42
C ARG A 66 -10.52 14.61 -3.50
N LYS A 67 -11.36 14.35 -2.50
CA LYS A 67 -11.65 15.30 -1.44
C LYS A 67 -10.83 14.89 -0.23
N LEU A 68 -9.69 15.55 -0.05
CA LEU A 68 -8.83 15.36 1.09
C LEU A 68 -9.31 16.23 2.25
N GLU A 69 -9.57 15.61 3.40
CA GLU A 69 -10.00 16.28 4.61
C GLU A 69 -8.95 16.11 5.70
N LEU A 70 -8.70 17.17 6.48
CA LEU A 70 -7.74 17.11 7.58
C LEU A 70 -8.23 16.10 8.62
N TYR A 71 -7.49 14.99 8.74
CA TYR A 71 -7.73 13.97 9.76
C TYR A 71 -7.16 14.41 11.11
N GLY A 72 -5.99 15.05 11.10
CA GLY A 72 -5.41 15.63 12.30
C GLY A 72 -3.92 15.90 12.17
N TYR A 73 -3.33 16.30 13.29
CA TYR A 73 -1.89 16.57 13.39
C TYR A 73 -1.21 15.42 14.13
N ARG A 74 -0.07 14.98 13.62
CA ARG A 74 0.81 14.00 14.26
C ARG A 74 2.25 14.48 14.13
N ASP A 75 3.02 14.35 15.20
CA ASP A 75 4.47 14.39 15.10
C ASP A 75 4.95 12.95 14.90
N PHE A 76 4.98 12.50 13.65
CA PHE A 76 5.64 11.26 13.25
C PHE A 76 6.91 11.58 12.48
N THR A 77 7.90 10.70 12.59
CA THR A 77 9.12 10.73 11.79
C THR A 77 8.80 10.57 10.31
N LEU A 78 9.66 11.14 9.45
CA LEU A 78 9.54 10.94 8.00
C LEU A 78 9.69 9.46 7.61
N ALA A 79 10.48 8.69 8.37
CA ALA A 79 10.65 7.25 8.15
C ALA A 79 9.31 6.50 8.32
N LEU A 80 8.57 6.76 9.40
CA LEU A 80 7.25 6.15 9.59
C LEU A 80 6.26 6.56 8.49
N LEU A 81 6.25 7.85 8.12
CA LEU A 81 5.35 8.35 7.07
C LEU A 81 5.64 7.72 5.71
N GLN A 82 6.93 7.61 5.34
CA GLN A 82 7.35 6.96 4.10
C GLN A 82 6.99 5.47 4.10
N MET A 83 7.26 4.77 5.21
CA MET A 83 6.90 3.35 5.37
C MET A 83 5.39 3.13 5.19
N GLY A 84 4.55 3.95 5.82
CA GLY A 84 3.09 3.88 5.66
C GLY A 84 2.64 4.19 4.25
N LEU A 85 3.23 5.22 3.62
CA LEU A 85 2.95 5.58 2.22
C LEU A 85 3.24 4.42 1.26
N GLU A 86 4.41 3.79 1.39
CA GLU A 86 4.82 2.66 0.55
C GLU A 86 3.95 1.43 0.80
N ALA A 87 3.67 1.12 2.07
CA ALA A 87 2.79 0.02 2.46
C ALA A 87 1.43 0.15 1.77
N GLU A 88 0.82 1.34 1.84
CA GLU A 88 -0.53 1.59 1.32
C GLU A 88 -0.59 1.87 -0.18
N SER A 89 0.56 2.15 -0.80
CA SER A 89 0.69 2.26 -2.26
C SER A 89 0.87 0.90 -2.94
N GLY A 90 1.02 -0.19 -2.18
CA GLY A 90 1.09 -1.56 -2.69
C GLY A 90 -0.29 -2.23 -2.81
N PRO A 91 -0.33 -3.48 -3.34
CA PRO A 91 -1.49 -4.35 -3.19
C PRO A 91 -1.86 -4.51 -1.71
N LEU A 92 -3.14 -4.33 -1.39
CA LEU A 92 -3.66 -4.51 -0.04
C LEU A 92 -4.35 -5.88 0.07
N PRO A 93 -3.98 -6.69 1.07
CA PRO A 93 -4.39 -8.10 1.17
C PRO A 93 -5.90 -8.31 1.42
N TYR A 94 -6.60 -7.26 1.85
CA TYR A 94 -8.04 -7.24 2.09
C TYR A 94 -8.84 -6.58 0.96
N LEU A 95 -8.23 -6.23 -0.17
CA LEU A 95 -8.92 -5.64 -1.32
C LEU A 95 -8.66 -6.50 -2.57
N ASP A 96 -9.74 -7.01 -3.19
CA ASP A 96 -9.62 -7.77 -4.46
C ASP A 96 -9.49 -6.83 -5.66
N ASN A 97 -10.03 -5.62 -5.50
CA ASN A 97 -10.04 -4.59 -6.52
C ASN A 97 -8.86 -3.62 -6.35
N ALA A 98 -8.34 -3.12 -7.48
CA ALA A 98 -7.32 -2.09 -7.47
C ALA A 98 -7.84 -0.84 -6.75
N ILE A 99 -6.97 -0.24 -5.93
CA ILE A 99 -7.25 0.98 -5.18
C ILE A 99 -7.56 2.12 -6.17
N LEU A 100 -8.73 2.75 -6.05
CA LEU A 100 -9.20 3.83 -6.92
C LEU A 100 -8.20 5.00 -7.08
N THR A 101 -7.45 5.30 -6.02
CA THR A 101 -6.35 6.29 -6.01
C THR A 101 -5.34 5.95 -4.91
N ARG A 102 -4.06 5.78 -5.20
CA ARG A 102 -3.03 5.46 -4.18
C ARG A 102 -2.19 6.69 -3.79
N PRO A 103 -1.84 6.87 -2.50
CA PRO A 103 -2.46 6.37 -1.24
C PRO A 103 -3.78 7.11 -0.87
N TYR A 104 -4.58 6.61 0.10
CA TYR A 104 -5.80 7.30 0.57
C TYR A 104 -5.54 8.48 1.52
N PHE A 105 -4.35 8.55 2.11
CA PHE A 105 -3.93 9.67 2.95
C PHE A 105 -2.74 10.43 2.35
N VAL A 106 -2.58 11.69 2.71
CA VAL A 106 -1.44 12.54 2.34
C VAL A 106 -0.95 13.26 3.59
N GLY A 107 0.37 13.30 3.79
CA GLY A 107 1.00 14.08 4.84
C GLY A 107 1.58 15.39 4.32
N GLU A 108 1.28 16.51 4.97
CA GLU A 108 1.96 17.79 4.77
C GLU A 108 2.72 18.14 6.07
N ARG A 109 4.06 18.22 6.00
CA ARG A 109 4.87 18.60 7.16
C ARG A 109 5.23 20.08 7.10
N LYS A 110 4.89 20.83 8.15
CA LYS A 110 5.22 22.25 8.31
C LYS A 110 5.62 22.53 9.76
N ASN A 111 6.76 23.19 9.96
CA ASN A 111 7.27 23.58 11.28
C ASN A 111 7.35 22.43 12.31
N GLY A 112 7.79 21.24 11.87
CA GLY A 112 7.96 20.08 12.75
C GLY A 112 6.66 19.32 13.08
N VAL A 113 5.51 19.74 12.54
CA VAL A 113 4.24 19.04 12.70
C VAL A 113 3.79 18.50 11.35
N THR A 114 3.31 17.25 11.31
CA THR A 114 2.69 16.68 10.10
C THR A 114 1.18 16.77 10.21
N ALA A 115 0.55 17.50 9.29
CA ALA A 115 -0.88 17.42 9.05
C ALA A 115 -1.16 16.20 8.16
N LEU A 116 -2.06 15.32 8.60
CA LEU A 116 -2.52 14.17 7.85
C LEU A 116 -3.89 14.48 7.25
N PHE A 117 -4.02 14.32 5.96
CA PHE A 117 -5.26 14.46 5.21
C PHE A 117 -5.69 13.09 4.69
N ILE A 118 -6.98 12.77 4.73
CA ILE A 118 -7.52 11.50 4.25
C ILE A 118 -8.62 11.71 3.21
N ASP A 119 -8.74 10.74 2.30
CA ASP A 119 -9.84 10.63 1.36
C ASP A 119 -10.93 9.74 1.97
N ASN A 120 -11.94 10.36 2.57
CA ASN A 120 -13.01 9.65 3.26
C ASN A 120 -13.85 8.77 2.31
N ALA A 121 -14.01 9.16 1.04
CA ALA A 121 -14.73 8.33 0.07
C ALA A 121 -13.98 7.02 -0.19
N GLN A 122 -12.65 7.08 -0.23
CA GLN A 122 -11.81 5.91 -0.37
C GLN A 122 -11.79 5.03 0.88
N VAL A 123 -11.84 5.63 2.08
CA VAL A 123 -11.96 4.87 3.34
C VAL A 123 -13.27 4.09 3.36
N GLU A 124 -14.39 4.72 3.03
CA GLU A 124 -15.70 4.05 3.00
C GLU A 124 -15.76 2.94 1.95
N TRP A 125 -15.19 3.15 0.76
CA TRP A 125 -15.07 2.08 -0.24
C TRP A 125 -14.25 0.88 0.27
N GLN A 126 -13.13 1.12 0.97
CA GLN A 126 -12.35 0.03 1.58
C GLN A 126 -13.18 -0.73 2.63
N LYS A 127 -13.96 -0.01 3.44
CA LYS A 127 -14.84 -0.62 4.43
C LYS A 127 -15.93 -1.50 3.79
N GLU A 128 -16.50 -1.06 2.67
CA GLU A 128 -17.48 -1.86 1.91
C GLU A 128 -16.89 -3.17 1.39
N GLU A 129 -15.67 -3.14 0.82
CA GLU A 129 -14.98 -4.35 0.35
C GLU A 129 -14.63 -5.31 1.51
N ILE A 130 -14.19 -4.76 2.65
CA ILE A 130 -13.90 -5.55 3.86
C ILE A 130 -15.18 -6.18 4.41
N LEU A 131 -16.28 -5.42 4.49
CA LEU A 131 -17.57 -5.94 4.93
C LEU A 131 -18.02 -7.10 4.06
N LYS A 132 -17.92 -6.97 2.74
CA LYS A 132 -18.27 -8.05 1.82
C LYS A 132 -17.48 -9.33 2.10
N ARG A 133 -16.16 -9.22 2.38
CA ARG A 133 -15.36 -10.38 2.78
C ARG A 133 -15.78 -11.00 4.10
N ILE A 134 -16.16 -10.18 5.09
CA ILE A 134 -16.69 -10.65 6.37
C ILE A 134 -17.99 -11.44 6.13
N GLU A 135 -18.87 -10.95 5.26
CA GLU A 135 -20.14 -11.59 4.91
C GLU A 135 -19.94 -12.88 4.10
N ASP A 136 -18.92 -12.92 3.22
CA ASP A 136 -18.62 -14.06 2.35
C ASP A 136 -17.81 -15.17 3.07
N ASP A 137 -17.03 -14.85 4.11
CA ASP A 137 -16.18 -15.80 4.86
C ASP A 137 -16.34 -15.65 6.38
N ASN A 138 -17.14 -16.54 6.97
CA ASN A 138 -17.41 -16.61 8.41
C ASN A 138 -16.16 -16.80 9.30
N ASP A 139 -15.02 -17.20 8.74
CA ASP A 139 -13.76 -17.38 9.47
C ASP A 139 -12.75 -16.25 9.22
N TYR A 140 -13.10 -15.28 8.37
CA TYR A 140 -12.22 -14.17 7.99
C TYR A 140 -11.71 -13.39 9.22
N ILE A 141 -12.58 -13.14 10.19
CA ILE A 141 -12.22 -12.45 11.43
C ILE A 141 -11.19 -13.23 12.24
N ARG A 142 -11.35 -14.56 12.38
CA ARG A 142 -10.35 -15.39 13.08
C ARG A 142 -9.01 -15.35 12.38
N LYS A 143 -9.00 -15.44 11.04
CA LYS A 143 -7.76 -15.37 10.23
C LYS A 143 -7.04 -14.03 10.43
N ILE A 144 -7.79 -12.92 10.46
CA ILE A 144 -7.29 -11.59 10.77
C ILE A 144 -6.61 -11.55 12.15
N ILE A 145 -7.32 -12.00 13.19
CA ILE A 145 -6.83 -11.96 14.58
C ILE A 145 -5.56 -12.80 14.71
N GLN A 146 -5.57 -14.04 14.21
CA GLN A 146 -4.41 -14.94 14.27
C GLN A 146 -3.19 -14.37 13.55
N LYS A 147 -3.40 -13.76 12.38
CA LYS A 147 -2.33 -13.16 11.61
C LYS A 147 -1.75 -11.94 12.33
N PHE A 148 -2.59 -11.08 12.89
CA PHE A 148 -2.12 -9.95 13.71
C PHE A 148 -1.30 -10.42 14.90
N GLU A 149 -1.79 -11.42 15.65
CA GLU A 149 -1.07 -11.92 16.81
C GLU A 149 0.30 -12.46 16.42
N LYS A 150 0.37 -13.26 15.35
CA LYS A 150 1.63 -13.77 14.84
C LYS A 150 2.60 -12.65 14.45
N ASP A 151 2.14 -11.67 13.69
CA ASP A 151 2.97 -10.62 13.12
C ASP A 151 3.40 -9.58 14.19
N TYR A 152 2.50 -9.24 15.12
CA TYR A 152 2.78 -8.39 16.27
C TYR A 152 3.74 -9.06 17.26
N LEU A 153 3.52 -10.33 17.62
CA LEU A 153 4.38 -11.05 18.56
C LEU A 153 5.82 -11.17 18.06
N ARG A 154 6.03 -11.31 16.75
CA ARG A 154 7.36 -11.38 16.14
C ARG A 154 8.22 -10.14 16.44
N ASN A 155 7.60 -8.97 16.59
CA ASN A 155 8.30 -7.69 16.80
C ASN A 155 7.99 -7.04 18.15
N LYS A 156 7.25 -7.75 19.01
CA LYS A 156 6.74 -7.21 20.27
C LYS A 156 7.85 -6.65 21.16
N GLU A 157 8.94 -7.38 21.35
CA GLU A 157 10.04 -6.95 22.22
C GLU A 157 10.67 -5.64 21.74
N ILE A 158 10.87 -5.51 20.43
CA ILE A 158 11.44 -4.30 19.82
C ILE A 158 10.47 -3.12 19.98
N LEU A 159 9.18 -3.34 19.65
CA LEU A 159 8.13 -2.32 19.73
C LEU A 159 7.87 -1.85 21.17
N GLU A 160 7.91 -2.76 22.15
CA GLU A 160 7.70 -2.43 23.56
C GLU A 160 8.92 -1.80 24.21
N ALA A 161 10.14 -2.22 23.83
CA ALA A 161 11.37 -1.65 24.36
C ALA A 161 11.67 -0.26 23.79
N GLY A 162 11.25 0.02 22.55
CA GLY A 162 11.46 1.32 21.89
C GLY A 162 12.94 1.69 21.74
N MET A 163 13.82 0.70 21.67
CA MET A 163 15.27 0.89 21.69
C MET A 163 15.82 1.22 20.30
N ALA A 164 16.93 1.96 20.28
CA ALA A 164 17.70 2.21 19.07
C ALA A 164 18.23 0.90 18.48
N LEU A 165 18.11 0.73 17.17
CA LEU A 165 18.58 -0.44 16.45
C LEU A 165 19.83 -0.11 15.62
N PRO A 166 20.79 -1.03 15.46
CA PRO A 166 21.83 -0.90 14.44
C PRO A 166 21.22 -0.74 13.05
N ARG A 167 21.88 -0.01 12.14
CA ARG A 167 21.34 0.35 10.81
C ARG A 167 20.74 -0.81 10.02
N GLU A 168 21.42 -1.95 9.95
CA GLU A 168 20.94 -3.13 9.23
C GLU A 168 19.68 -3.73 9.88
N ALA A 169 19.66 -3.81 11.21
CA ALA A 169 18.50 -4.27 11.97
C ALA A 169 17.32 -3.30 11.84
N PHE A 170 17.58 -2.00 11.79
CA PHE A 170 16.55 -0.98 11.58
C PHE A 170 15.93 -1.06 10.19
N SER A 171 16.74 -1.23 9.14
CA SER A 171 16.23 -1.41 7.77
C SER A 171 15.27 -2.61 7.69
N LYS A 172 15.71 -3.75 8.24
CA LYS A 172 14.87 -4.96 8.30
C LYS A 172 13.62 -4.76 9.14
N PHE A 173 13.72 -4.06 10.27
CA PHE A 173 12.56 -3.72 11.09
C PHE A 173 11.54 -2.88 10.33
N VAL A 174 11.98 -1.85 9.59
CA VAL A 174 11.09 -1.01 8.76
C VAL A 174 10.41 -1.85 7.67
N GLU A 175 11.14 -2.75 7.00
CA GLU A 175 10.57 -3.66 6.00
C GLU A 175 9.53 -4.61 6.61
N ASP A 176 9.85 -5.24 7.74
CA ASP A 176 8.93 -6.12 8.47
C ASP A 176 7.69 -5.32 8.92
N MET A 177 7.86 -4.11 9.45
CA MET A 177 6.76 -3.24 9.87
C MET A 177 5.90 -2.75 8.71
N ALA A 178 6.48 -2.50 7.54
CA ALA A 178 5.70 -2.15 6.34
C ALA A 178 4.76 -3.30 5.93
N VAL A 179 5.16 -4.56 6.12
CA VAL A 179 4.30 -5.73 5.87
C VAL A 179 3.15 -5.77 6.87
N VAL A 180 3.44 -5.61 8.17
CA VAL A 180 2.41 -5.61 9.22
C VAL A 180 1.46 -4.43 9.06
N TRP A 181 1.98 -3.24 8.70
CA TRP A 181 1.19 -2.03 8.50
C TRP A 181 0.11 -2.20 7.44
N ARG A 182 0.45 -2.86 6.32
CA ARG A 182 -0.52 -3.14 5.25
C ARG A 182 -1.74 -3.83 5.82
N GLU A 183 -1.54 -4.91 6.55
CA GLU A 183 -2.60 -5.73 7.13
C GLU A 183 -3.35 -4.99 8.25
N ALA A 184 -2.62 -4.22 9.06
CA ALA A 184 -3.16 -3.52 10.23
C ALA A 184 -4.30 -2.54 9.89
N ILE A 185 -4.26 -1.90 8.72
CA ILE A 185 -5.32 -1.01 8.26
C ILE A 185 -6.61 -1.79 7.98
N GLY A 186 -6.50 -2.94 7.33
CA GLY A 186 -7.66 -3.80 7.06
C GLY A 186 -8.29 -4.28 8.35
N TRP A 187 -7.47 -4.65 9.34
CA TRP A 187 -7.96 -4.99 10.68
C TRP A 187 -8.63 -3.81 11.35
N TRP A 188 -8.03 -2.62 11.29
CA TRP A 188 -8.59 -1.41 11.87
C TRP A 188 -10.01 -1.13 11.35
N TRP A 189 -10.19 -1.19 10.03
CA TRP A 189 -11.50 -0.98 9.42
C TRP A 189 -12.46 -2.13 9.71
N ALA A 190 -12.02 -3.38 9.72
CA ALA A 190 -12.86 -4.52 10.10
C ALA A 190 -13.43 -4.33 11.51
N ILE A 191 -12.59 -3.93 12.48
CA ILE A 191 -13.01 -3.69 13.86
C ILE A 191 -14.07 -2.58 13.92
N GLU A 192 -13.83 -1.47 13.24
CA GLU A 192 -14.80 -0.36 13.20
C GLU A 192 -16.14 -0.78 12.59
N ILE A 193 -16.13 -1.57 11.51
CA ILE A 193 -17.34 -2.11 10.87
C ILE A 193 -18.12 -3.00 11.84
N LEU A 194 -17.44 -3.93 12.51
CA LEU A 194 -18.08 -4.87 13.44
C LEU A 194 -18.69 -4.15 14.64
N GLU A 195 -18.02 -3.13 15.17
CA GLU A 195 -18.54 -2.26 16.22
C GLU A 195 -19.78 -1.48 15.76
N GLN A 196 -19.74 -0.86 14.58
CA GLN A 196 -20.83 -0.02 14.08
C GLN A 196 -22.06 -0.82 13.66
N LYS A 197 -21.87 -2.00 13.08
CA LYS A 197 -22.95 -2.84 12.54
C LYS A 197 -23.39 -3.96 13.49
N ASN A 198 -22.68 -4.16 14.60
CA ASN A 198 -22.94 -5.23 15.57
C ASN A 198 -22.99 -6.64 14.93
N ILE A 199 -22.01 -6.91 14.06
CA ILE A 199 -21.81 -8.19 13.37
C ILE A 199 -20.79 -9.03 14.15
N HIS A 200 -20.96 -10.35 14.20
CA HIS A 200 -20.11 -11.29 14.94
C HIS A 200 -19.80 -10.87 16.39
N PRO A 201 -20.82 -10.69 17.25
CA PRO A 201 -20.64 -10.27 18.64
C PRO A 201 -19.72 -11.20 19.44
N GLU A 202 -19.59 -12.47 19.04
CA GLU A 202 -18.70 -13.45 19.66
C GLU A 202 -17.22 -13.07 19.61
N PHE A 203 -16.78 -12.30 18.61
CA PHE A 203 -15.38 -11.89 18.47
C PHE A 203 -15.09 -10.52 19.08
N VAL A 204 -16.10 -9.77 19.54
CA VAL A 204 -15.95 -8.38 19.98
C VAL A 204 -14.86 -8.22 21.04
N ALA A 205 -14.78 -9.14 22.02
CA ALA A 205 -13.75 -9.08 23.06
C ALA A 205 -12.32 -9.25 22.51
N GLU A 206 -12.11 -10.20 21.61
CA GLU A 206 -10.81 -10.47 20.96
C GLU A 206 -10.40 -9.30 20.07
N ILE A 207 -11.35 -8.80 19.27
CA ILE A 207 -11.20 -7.61 18.42
C ILE A 207 -10.83 -6.38 19.25
N MET A 208 -11.51 -6.12 20.36
CA MET A 208 -11.21 -4.98 21.23
C MET A 208 -9.80 -5.10 21.84
N ALA A 209 -9.36 -6.32 22.15
CA ALA A 209 -8.00 -6.57 22.60
C ALA A 209 -6.96 -6.29 21.51
N VAL A 210 -7.27 -6.64 20.25
CA VAL A 210 -6.45 -6.28 19.08
C VAL A 210 -6.40 -4.77 18.89
N ARG A 211 -7.55 -4.08 18.91
CA ARG A 211 -7.68 -2.63 18.77
C ARG A 211 -6.78 -1.87 19.74
N LYS A 212 -6.82 -2.26 21.01
CA LYS A 212 -6.00 -1.64 22.06
C LYS A 212 -4.50 -1.77 21.79
N ARG A 213 -4.07 -2.83 21.11
CA ARG A 213 -2.67 -3.03 20.71
C ARG A 213 -2.33 -2.24 19.44
N THR A 214 -3.23 -2.22 18.45
CA THR A 214 -3.02 -1.49 17.19
C THR A 214 -3.00 0.03 17.39
N GLU A 215 -3.72 0.57 18.38
CA GLU A 215 -3.67 2.00 18.76
C GLU A 215 -2.26 2.47 19.14
N LYS A 216 -1.45 1.59 19.73
CA LYS A 216 -0.07 1.87 20.12
C LYS A 216 0.94 1.54 19.03
N PHE A 217 0.51 0.91 17.94
CA PHE A 217 1.40 0.37 16.93
C PHE A 217 2.18 1.47 16.20
N ALA A 218 1.50 2.48 15.66
CA ALA A 218 2.16 3.60 15.00
C ALA A 218 3.09 4.39 15.94
N PRO A 219 2.67 4.78 17.18
CA PRO A 219 3.58 5.37 18.16
C PRO A 219 4.80 4.50 18.51
N ALA A 220 4.64 3.18 18.62
CA ALA A 220 5.75 2.28 18.94
C ALA A 220 6.78 2.19 17.81
N ILE A 221 6.32 2.07 16.56
CA ILE A 221 7.23 2.10 15.39
C ILE A 221 7.94 3.45 15.32
N ASP A 222 7.23 4.54 15.54
CA ASP A 222 7.83 5.88 15.57
C ASP A 222 8.86 6.01 16.70
N GLY A 223 8.60 5.43 17.87
CA GLY A 223 9.53 5.40 19.00
C GLY A 223 10.85 4.73 18.64
N VAL A 224 10.79 3.54 18.03
CA VAL A 224 11.99 2.83 17.54
C VAL A 224 12.71 3.64 16.47
N ALA A 225 11.97 4.26 15.53
CA ALA A 225 12.55 5.12 14.50
C ALA A 225 13.24 6.35 15.09
N ARG A 226 12.63 7.00 16.09
CA ARG A 226 13.22 8.16 16.78
C ARG A 226 14.48 7.77 17.52
N ALA A 227 14.42 6.73 18.34
CA ALA A 227 15.59 6.23 19.08
C ALA A 227 16.72 5.88 18.10
N THR A 228 16.40 5.26 16.97
CA THR A 228 17.43 4.87 15.99
C THR A 228 17.98 6.05 15.18
N ILE A 229 17.16 7.01 14.78
CA ILE A 229 17.59 8.11 13.89
C ILE A 229 18.23 9.25 14.67
N PHE A 230 17.81 9.49 15.92
CA PHE A 230 18.24 10.63 16.71
C PHE A 230 19.22 10.30 17.84
N ASP A 231 19.34 9.05 18.28
CA ASP A 231 20.36 8.64 19.27
C ASP A 231 21.68 8.11 18.65
N TYR A 232 21.78 8.05 17.31
CA TYR A 232 23.01 7.73 16.56
C TYR A 232 23.69 8.95 15.95
#